data_AF-A0A521GZU1-F1
#
_entry.id   AF-A0A521GZU1-F1
#
_cell.length_a   1.000
_cell.length_b   1.000
_cell.length_c   1.000
_cell.angle_alpha   90.00
_cell.angle_beta   90.00
_cell.angle_gamma   90.00
#
_symmetry.space_group_name_H-M   'P 1'
#
loop_
_entity.id
_entity.type
_entity.pdbx_description
1 polymer ?
#
loop_
_entity_poly.entity_id
_entity_poly.type
_entity_poly.pdbx_seq_one_letter_code
_entity_poly.pdbx_strand_id
1 'polypeptide(L)'
;MLFNDKGQAIYIWELEESTKAECYGDCAVLWPPVLSDGAPQATGSVSKELLGTTERTDGSTQVTYNGHPLYYYAHEKAGEVKCHNIYTHGGLWWVIQPNGNRAA
;
A
#
# COMPACT_ATOMS: atom_id res chain seq x y z
N MET A 1 3.10 6.56 10.17
CA MET A 1 2.86 6.16 8.78
C MET A 1 3.62 4.87 8.51
N LEU A 2 3.21 4.07 7.52
CA LEU A 2 3.94 2.89 7.10
C LEU A 2 5.01 3.25 6.06
N PHE A 3 6.15 2.58 6.21
CA PHE A 3 7.25 2.63 5.27
C PHE A 3 7.80 1.21 5.10
N ASN A 4 8.43 0.92 3.96
CA ASN A 4 9.26 -0.28 3.86
C ASN A 4 10.60 -0.12 4.60
N ASP A 5 11.41 -1.17 4.60
CA ASP A 5 12.75 -1.21 5.21
C ASP A 5 13.72 -0.15 4.66
N LYS A 6 13.47 0.33 3.43
CA LYS A 6 14.24 1.40 2.78
C LYS A 6 13.67 2.80 3.01
N GLY A 7 12.60 2.94 3.79
CA GLY A 7 11.97 4.23 4.08
C GLY A 7 11.07 4.78 2.97
N GLN A 8 10.63 3.95 2.01
CA GLN A 8 9.65 4.35 1.01
C GLN A 8 8.23 4.29 1.60
N ALA A 9 7.43 5.35 1.43
CA ALA A 9 6.11 5.43 2.01
C ALA A 9 5.13 4.46 1.35
N ILE A 10 4.19 3.96 2.13
CA ILE A 10 3.19 2.99 1.70
C ILE A 10 1.80 3.62 1.75
N TYR A 11 1.03 3.35 0.69
CA TYR A 11 -0.27 3.92 0.43
C TYR A 11 -1.36 2.86 0.30
N ILE A 12 -2.60 3.30 0.53
CA ILE A 12 -3.81 2.59 0.15
C ILE A 12 -4.65 3.47 -0.78
N TRP A 13 -5.43 2.84 -1.65
CA TRP A 13 -6.38 3.53 -2.50
C TRP A 13 -7.78 3.42 -1.90
N GLU A 14 -8.49 4.55 -1.77
CA GLU A 14 -9.75 4.56 -1.02
C GLU A 14 -10.88 3.75 -1.65
N LEU A 15 -10.81 3.47 -2.95
CA LEU A 15 -11.81 2.67 -3.65
C LEU A 15 -11.66 1.16 -3.36
N GLU A 16 -10.52 0.72 -2.83
CA GLU A 16 -10.26 -0.68 -2.49
C GLU A 16 -10.56 -0.92 -1.02
N GLU A 17 -11.84 -1.14 -0.67
CA GLU A 17 -12.29 -1.39 0.72
C GLU A 17 -12.18 -2.86 1.16
N SER A 18 -11.60 -3.71 0.31
CA SER A 18 -11.37 -5.14 0.58
C SER A 18 -9.96 -5.53 0.18
N THR A 19 -9.54 -6.75 0.52
CA THR A 19 -8.21 -7.26 0.16
C THR A 19 -8.03 -7.50 -1.35
N LYS A 20 -9.07 -7.30 -2.16
CA LYS A 20 -9.00 -7.44 -3.60
C LYS A 20 -8.35 -6.20 -4.22
N ALA A 21 -7.23 -6.40 -4.91
CA ALA A 21 -6.60 -5.36 -5.73
C ALA A 21 -7.35 -5.18 -7.06
N GLU A 22 -7.57 -3.92 -7.42
CA GLU A 22 -8.21 -3.41 -8.65
C GLU A 22 -7.27 -2.47 -9.42
N CYS A 23 -6.22 -1.93 -8.79
CA CYS A 23 -5.20 -1.13 -9.46
C CYS A 23 -4.27 -2.01 -10.34
N TYR A 24 -4.53 -1.99 -11.65
CA TYR A 24 -3.75 -2.66 -12.70
C TYR A 24 -3.47 -1.71 -13.88
N GLY A 25 -2.65 -2.14 -14.84
CA GLY A 25 -2.30 -1.35 -16.03
C GLY A 25 -1.63 -0.03 -15.65
N ASP A 26 -2.07 1.09 -16.24
CA ASP A 26 -1.51 2.41 -15.99
C ASP A 26 -1.59 2.84 -14.51
N CYS A 27 -2.60 2.36 -13.77
CA CYS A 27 -2.69 2.58 -12.33
C CYS A 27 -1.47 1.99 -11.63
N ALA A 28 -1.12 0.74 -11.91
CA ALA A 28 0.01 0.03 -11.30
C ALA A 28 1.38 0.54 -11.78
N VAL A 29 1.43 1.28 -12.90
CA VAL A 29 2.65 1.97 -13.34
C VAL A 29 2.95 3.15 -12.41
N LEU A 30 1.93 3.94 -12.07
CA LEU A 30 2.09 5.09 -11.18
C LEU A 30 2.09 4.70 -9.70
N TRP A 31 1.33 3.65 -9.38
CA TRP A 31 1.14 3.10 -8.05
C TRP A 31 1.55 1.63 -8.00
N PRO A 32 2.86 1.30 -8.03
CA PRO A 32 3.31 -0.07 -8.03
C PRO A 32 2.85 -0.82 -6.76
N PRO A 33 2.38 -2.07 -6.88
CA PRO A 33 1.97 -2.85 -5.72
C PRO A 33 3.17 -3.18 -4.83
N VAL A 34 2.95 -3.22 -3.52
CA VAL A 34 3.92 -3.77 -2.57
C VAL A 34 3.87 -5.30 -2.66
N LEU A 35 4.79 -5.88 -3.41
CA LEU A 35 4.87 -7.34 -3.60
C LEU A 35 5.71 -8.02 -2.50
N SER A 36 5.44 -9.31 -2.27
CA SER A 36 6.21 -10.15 -1.36
C SER A 36 6.34 -11.57 -1.88
N ASP A 37 7.54 -12.14 -1.81
CA ASP A 37 7.81 -13.55 -2.13
C ASP A 37 7.65 -14.48 -0.90
N GLY A 38 7.20 -13.94 0.23
CA GLY A 38 7.00 -14.67 1.46
C GLY A 38 6.06 -13.98 2.44
N ALA A 39 6.05 -14.43 3.70
CA ALA A 39 5.24 -13.81 4.73
C ALA A 39 5.77 -12.39 5.05
N PRO A 40 4.95 -11.33 4.89
CA PRO A 40 5.39 -9.98 5.20
C PRO A 40 5.57 -9.79 6.71
N GLN A 41 6.52 -8.93 7.10
CA GLN A 41 6.90 -8.73 8.50
C GLN A 41 6.57 -7.32 8.97
N ALA A 42 5.89 -7.24 10.12
CA ALA A 42 5.73 -5.99 10.86
C ALA A 42 6.96 -5.71 11.72
N THR A 43 7.36 -4.44 11.79
CA THR A 43 8.43 -3.96 12.67
C THR A 43 7.98 -2.73 13.45
N GLY A 44 8.60 -2.47 14.61
CA GLY A 44 8.31 -1.28 15.40
C GLY A 44 6.86 -1.27 15.90
N SER A 45 6.13 -0.17 15.66
CA SER A 45 4.75 0.02 16.10
C SER A 45 3.68 -0.51 15.14
N VAL A 46 4.09 -1.17 14.05
CA VAL A 46 3.18 -1.76 13.06
C VAL A 46 2.51 -2.99 13.66
N SER A 47 1.17 -3.04 13.61
CA SER A 47 0.41 -4.18 14.09
C SER A 47 0.53 -5.37 13.15
N LYS A 48 1.09 -6.47 13.66
CA LYS A 48 1.20 -7.73 12.92
C LYS A 48 -0.16 -8.32 12.57
N GLU A 49 -1.18 -8.08 13.38
CA GLU A 49 -2.54 -8.63 13.19
C GLU A 49 -3.25 -8.02 11.97
N LEU A 50 -2.83 -6.82 11.56
CA LEU A 50 -3.39 -6.12 10.41
C LEU A 50 -2.68 -6.52 9.10
N LEU A 51 -1.54 -7.20 9.17
CA LEU A 51 -0.78 -7.63 8.01
C LEU A 51 -1.41 -8.86 7.36
N GLY A 52 -1.55 -8.81 6.05
CA GLY A 52 -2.03 -9.92 5.24
C GLY A 52 -1.38 -9.91 3.87
N THR A 53 -1.89 -10.78 3.00
CA THR A 53 -1.53 -10.84 1.59
C THR A 53 -2.77 -11.09 0.74
N THR A 54 -2.66 -10.83 -0.55
CA THR A 54 -3.66 -11.13 -1.57
C THR A 54 -2.97 -11.57 -2.85
N GLU A 55 -3.57 -12.51 -3.57
CA GLU A 55 -3.07 -12.94 -4.88
C GLU A 55 -3.61 -11.99 -5.95
N ARG A 56 -2.72 -11.48 -6.79
CA ARG A 56 -3.06 -10.63 -7.94
C ARG A 56 -3.35 -11.50 -9.17
N THR A 57 -4.04 -10.92 -10.14
CA THR A 57 -4.43 -11.63 -11.38
C THR A 57 -3.24 -12.06 -12.26
N ASP A 58 -2.06 -11.46 -12.06
CA ASP A 58 -0.80 -11.83 -12.72
C ASP A 58 -0.03 -12.94 -11.97
N GLY A 59 -0.59 -13.48 -10.88
CA GLY A 59 0.01 -14.52 -10.05
C GLY A 59 1.00 -14.02 -9.01
N SER A 60 1.27 -12.70 -8.96
CA SER A 60 2.10 -12.13 -7.90
C SER A 60 1.34 -12.03 -6.58
N THR A 61 2.06 -12.05 -5.46
CA THR A 61 1.48 -11.86 -4.12
C THR A 61 1.74 -10.44 -3.64
N GLN A 62 0.66 -9.72 -3.31
CA GLN A 62 0.72 -8.36 -2.80
C GLN A 62 0.43 -8.32 -1.30
N VAL A 63 1.12 -7.45 -0.58
CA VAL A 63 0.89 -7.21 0.84
C VAL A 63 -0.40 -6.40 1.04
N THR A 64 -1.18 -6.79 2.05
CA THR A 64 -2.34 -6.03 2.52
C THR A 64 -2.12 -5.54 3.95
N TYR A 65 -2.75 -4.42 4.31
CA TYR A 65 -2.80 -3.93 5.67
C TYR A 65 -4.20 -3.47 6.05
N ASN A 66 -4.70 -3.96 7.18
CA ASN A 66 -6.04 -3.64 7.67
C ASN A 66 -7.12 -3.84 6.59
N GLY A 67 -6.99 -4.91 5.80
CA GLY A 67 -7.91 -5.22 4.72
C GLY A 67 -7.69 -4.48 3.39
N HIS A 68 -6.67 -3.62 3.26
CA HIS A 68 -6.41 -2.86 2.03
C HIS A 68 -5.14 -3.33 1.30
N PRO A 69 -5.12 -3.43 -0.04
CA PRO A 69 -3.90 -3.66 -0.81
C PRO A 69 -2.95 -2.46 -0.69
N LEU A 70 -1.65 -2.76 -0.54
CA LEU A 70 -0.63 -1.74 -0.32
C LEU A 70 0.10 -1.39 -1.61
N TYR A 71 0.38 -0.11 -1.79
CA TYR A 71 1.08 0.43 -2.96
C TYR A 71 2.20 1.40 -2.57
N TYR A 72 3.12 1.56 -3.50
CA TYR A 72 4.10 2.64 -3.52
C TYR A 72 3.68 3.73 -4.49
N TYR A 73 4.29 4.92 -4.40
CA TYR A 73 4.24 5.90 -5.49
C TYR A 73 5.55 5.83 -6.32
N ALA A 74 5.43 5.70 -7.64
CA ALA A 74 6.57 5.44 -8.52
C ALA A 74 7.60 6.58 -8.60
N HIS A 75 7.21 7.82 -8.28
CA HIS A 75 8.05 9.01 -8.38
C HIS A 75 8.46 9.58 -7.01
N GLU A 76 8.52 8.70 -6.01
CA GLU A 76 8.91 9.01 -4.65
C GLU A 76 10.24 8.39 -4.26
N LYS A 77 11.05 9.11 -3.49
CA LYS A 77 12.27 8.60 -2.87
C LYS A 77 12.03 8.24 -1.41
N ALA A 78 12.96 7.48 -0.84
CA ALA A 78 12.97 7.19 0.60
C ALA A 78 12.89 8.48 1.44
N GLY A 79 12.01 8.46 2.45
CA GLY A 79 11.77 9.59 3.35
C GLY A 79 10.87 10.70 2.79
N GLU A 80 10.40 10.58 1.55
CA GLU A 80 9.42 11.51 0.97
C GLU A 80 7.99 10.99 1.14
N VAL A 81 7.02 11.92 1.18
CA VAL A 81 5.58 11.66 1.09
C VAL A 81 4.99 12.75 0.19
N LYS A 82 4.80 12.45 -1.10
CA LYS A 82 4.36 13.43 -2.12
C LYS A 82 2.89 13.30 -2.46
N CYS A 83 2.34 12.09 -2.33
CA CYS A 83 1.02 11.76 -2.87
C CYS A 83 0.01 11.36 -1.80
N HIS A 84 0.14 11.92 -0.59
CA HIS A 84 -0.92 11.82 0.41
C HIS A 84 -2.10 12.73 0.04
N ASN A 85 -3.32 12.21 0.14
CA ASN A 85 -4.57 12.90 -0.18
C ASN A 85 -4.64 13.44 -1.63
N ILE A 86 -4.01 12.71 -2.57
CA ILE A 86 -4.09 13.05 -4.00
C ILE A 86 -5.20 12.23 -4.66
N TYR A 87 -6.01 12.89 -5.49
CA TYR A 87 -7.05 12.24 -6.28
C TYR A 87 -6.51 11.80 -7.64
N THR A 88 -6.36 10.49 -7.86
CA THR A 88 -5.95 9.93 -9.16
C THR A 88 -6.67 8.60 -9.42
N HIS A 89 -6.87 8.26 -10.69
CA HIS A 89 -7.57 7.03 -11.12
C HIS A 89 -9.02 6.89 -10.59
N GLY A 90 -9.63 7.97 -10.10
CA GLY A 90 -11.02 7.97 -9.62
C GLY A 90 -11.17 7.97 -8.08
N GLY A 91 -10.08 7.98 -7.32
CA GLY A 91 -10.13 8.02 -5.85
C GLY A 91 -8.89 8.65 -5.21
N LEU A 92 -9.00 8.95 -3.92
CA LEU A 92 -7.91 9.45 -3.10
C LEU A 92 -6.94 8.35 -2.66
N TRP A 93 -5.67 8.72 -2.60
CA TRP A 93 -4.59 7.89 -2.10
C TRP A 93 -4.13 8.36 -0.73
N TRP A 94 -4.00 7.43 0.19
CA TRP A 94 -3.76 7.72 1.61
C TRP A 94 -2.52 6.99 2.10
N VAL A 95 -1.60 7.70 2.74
CA VAL A 95 -0.64 7.02 3.63
C VAL A 95 -1.39 6.45 4.82
N ILE A 96 -0.97 5.27 5.26
CA ILE A 96 -1.63 4.54 6.33
C ILE A 96 -0.80 4.58 7.62
N GLN A 97 -1.47 4.69 8.76
CA GLN A 97 -0.84 4.70 10.07
C GLN A 97 -0.61 3.27 10.59
N PRO A 98 0.31 3.06 11.56
CA PRO A 98 0.55 1.74 12.14
C PRO A 98 -0.68 1.09 12.80
N ASN A 99 -1.70 1.87 13.17
CA ASN A 99 -2.96 1.36 13.71
C ASN A 99 -3.97 0.94 12.62
N GLY A 100 -3.63 1.05 11.33
CA GLY A 100 -4.51 0.69 10.21
C GLY A 100 -5.40 1.81 9.70
N ASN A 101 -5.40 2.98 10.35
CA ASN A 101 -6.20 4.12 9.91
C ASN A 101 -5.47 4.93 8.84
N ARG A 102 -6.24 5.54 7.93
CA ARG A 102 -5.72 6.59 7.04
C ARG A 102 -5.10 7.70 7.88
N ALA A 103 -3.98 8.25 7.43
CA ALA A 103 -3.49 9.48 8.04
C ALA A 103 -4.49 10.61 7.81
N ALA A 104 -4.73 11.38 8.87
CA ALA A 104 -5.54 12.60 8.83
C ALA A 104 -4.75 13.74 8.19
#